data_AF-A0A7J9BU10-F1
#
_entry.id   AF-A0A7J9BU10-F1
#
_cell.length_a   1.000
_cell.length_b   1.000
_cell.length_c   1.000
_cell.angle_alpha   90.00
_cell.angle_beta   90.00
_cell.angle_gamma   90.00
#
_symmetry.space_group_name_H-M   'P 1'
#
loop_
_entity.id
_entity.type
_entity.pdbx_description
1 polymer ?
#
loop_
_entity_poly.entity_id
_entity_poly.type
_entity_poly.pdbx_seq_one_letter_code
_entity_poly.pdbx_strand_id
1 'polypeptide(L)'
;MLTTGKDAQTTADIVEEIDAEDVATTNNLEEGNNYQGCEDDVSLDEMDVLVTQPQSLNEQISTSITDVAIFLGENIQTVGLGLSRSIAFEKVIQESAQKLYQALCEVEGLNEDERYRALSKILDHPMQMLIFFSLLSSVRLEW
;
A
#
# COMPACT_ATOMS: atom_id res chain seq x y z
N MET A 1 32.12 -10.34 -38.75
CA MET A 1 31.13 -10.87 -37.80
C MET A 1 31.05 -9.91 -36.62
N LEU A 2 30.04 -9.02 -36.59
CA LEU A 2 29.59 -8.30 -35.39
C LEU A 2 28.08 -8.06 -35.59
N THR A 3 27.30 -8.69 -34.73
CA THR A 3 25.83 -8.73 -34.74
C THR A 3 25.27 -7.47 -34.09
N THR A 4 24.46 -6.71 -34.84
CA THR A 4 23.75 -5.53 -34.33
C THR A 4 22.51 -6.00 -33.57
N GLY A 5 22.59 -6.05 -32.24
CA GLY A 5 21.43 -6.18 -31.37
C GLY A 5 20.93 -4.80 -31.00
N LYS A 6 19.77 -4.40 -31.53
CA LYS A 6 19.08 -3.17 -31.14
C LYS A 6 17.58 -3.27 -31.44
N ASP A 7 16.90 -4.09 -30.65
CA ASP A 7 15.45 -3.99 -30.53
C ASP A 7 15.15 -3.05 -29.36
N ALA A 8 15.19 -1.75 -29.67
CA ALA A 8 14.63 -0.73 -28.79
C ALA A 8 13.20 -0.47 -29.27
N GLN A 9 12.23 -1.09 -28.60
CA GLN A 9 10.80 -0.82 -28.84
C GLN A 9 10.57 0.69 -28.72
N THR A 10 10.00 1.26 -29.77
CA THR A 10 9.70 2.70 -29.84
C THR A 10 8.28 2.91 -29.31
N THR A 11 8.02 4.04 -28.66
CA THR A 11 6.67 4.39 -28.13
C THR A 11 5.56 4.33 -29.18
N ALA A 12 5.90 4.39 -30.47
CA ALA A 12 4.98 4.17 -31.59
C ALA A 12 4.47 2.72 -31.69
N ASP A 13 5.30 1.72 -31.39
CA ASP A 13 4.93 0.30 -31.43
C ASP A 13 3.88 -0.05 -30.36
N ILE A 14 3.87 0.69 -29.24
CA ILE A 14 2.95 0.46 -28.12
C ILE A 14 1.55 1.00 -28.43
N VAL A 15 1.43 2.05 -29.25
CA VAL A 15 0.13 2.64 -29.60
C VAL A 15 -0.60 1.80 -30.64
N GLU A 16 0.13 1.14 -31.53
CA GLU A 16 -0.44 0.23 -32.54
C GLU A 16 -1.02 -1.05 -31.91
N GLU A 17 -0.44 -1.54 -30.81
CA GLU A 17 -0.95 -2.72 -30.08
C GLU A 17 -2.27 -2.47 -29.34
N ILE A 18 -2.60 -1.20 -29.05
CA ILE A 18 -3.81 -0.82 -28.29
C ILE A 18 -5.04 -0.72 -29.21
N ASP A 19 -4.85 -0.51 -30.52
CA ASP A 19 -5.95 -0.30 -31.48
C ASP A 19 -6.32 -1.60 -32.26
N ALA A 20 -5.66 -2.72 -31.95
CA ALA A 20 -5.95 -4.02 -32.55
C ALA A 20 -6.83 -4.87 -31.62
N GLU A 21 -8.09 -4.99 -32.01
CA GLU A 21 -9.10 -5.95 -31.51
C GLU A 21 -9.82 -5.63 -30.20
N ASP A 22 -10.66 -4.58 -30.24
CA ASP A 22 -12.01 -4.68 -29.64
C ASP A 22 -12.90 -5.53 -30.58
N VAL A 23 -12.52 -6.79 -30.77
CA VAL A 23 -13.36 -7.78 -31.48
C VAL A 23 -14.28 -8.41 -30.44
N ALA A 24 -15.53 -7.97 -30.52
CA ALA A 24 -16.71 -8.52 -29.85
C ALA A 24 -16.58 -10.01 -29.49
N THR A 25 -16.24 -10.29 -28.24
CA THR A 25 -16.48 -11.63 -27.68
C THR A 25 -17.98 -11.73 -27.42
N THR A 26 -18.70 -12.22 -28.43
CA THR A 26 -20.09 -12.62 -28.32
C THR A 26 -20.17 -13.85 -27.43
N ASN A 27 -20.47 -13.62 -26.16
CA ASN A 27 -20.70 -14.67 -25.17
C ASN A 27 -22.04 -15.36 -25.47
N ASN A 28 -22.06 -16.28 -26.43
CA ASN A 28 -23.16 -17.21 -26.60
C ASN A 28 -23.07 -18.27 -25.48
N LEU A 29 -23.75 -18.00 -24.36
CA LEU A 29 -23.99 -19.01 -23.33
C LEU A 29 -25.24 -19.80 -23.76
N GLU A 30 -25.06 -20.90 -24.49
CA GLU A 30 -26.12 -21.89 -24.67
C GLU A 30 -26.40 -22.55 -23.30
N GLU A 31 -27.57 -22.25 -22.77
CA GLU A 31 -28.12 -22.79 -21.54
C GLU A 31 -28.56 -24.25 -21.78
N GLY A 32 -27.62 -25.18 -21.62
CA GLY A 32 -27.87 -26.62 -21.73
C GLY A 32 -27.90 -27.28 -20.35
N ASN A 33 -29.09 -27.47 -19.75
CA ASN A 33 -29.26 -28.31 -18.57
C ASN A 33 -30.53 -29.18 -18.64
N ASN A 34 -30.53 -30.21 -19.50
CA ASN A 34 -31.51 -31.27 -19.41
C ASN A 34 -31.14 -32.27 -18.29
N TYR A 35 -31.50 -31.96 -17.05
CA TYR A 35 -31.47 -32.93 -15.95
C TYR A 35 -32.83 -33.64 -15.86
N GLN A 36 -32.89 -34.83 -16.46
CA GLN A 36 -34.02 -35.75 -16.33
C GLN A 36 -34.04 -36.34 -14.91
N GLY A 37 -35.18 -36.20 -14.23
CA GLY A 37 -35.37 -36.55 -12.83
C GLY A 37 -35.23 -38.04 -12.48
N CYS A 38 -34.91 -38.27 -11.21
CA CYS A 38 -35.13 -39.52 -10.50
C CYS A 38 -35.89 -39.16 -9.21
N GLU A 39 -37.18 -39.47 -9.16
CA GLU A 39 -37.97 -39.41 -7.94
C GLU A 39 -37.66 -40.68 -7.14
N ASP A 40 -36.94 -40.54 -6.03
CA ASP A 40 -36.86 -41.58 -4.99
C ASP A 40 -37.66 -41.09 -3.79
N ASP A 41 -38.82 -41.73 -3.56
CA ASP A 41 -39.61 -41.58 -2.33
C ASP A 41 -38.85 -42.22 -1.16
N VAL A 42 -37.93 -41.47 -0.56
CA VAL A 42 -37.27 -41.86 0.70
C VAL A 42 -38.18 -41.46 1.84
N SER A 43 -38.83 -42.44 2.47
CA SER A 43 -39.60 -42.24 3.69
C SER A 43 -38.72 -41.62 4.78
N LEU A 44 -39.07 -40.42 5.21
CA LEU A 44 -38.43 -39.73 6.33
C LEU A 44 -38.99 -40.31 7.63
N ASP A 45 -38.27 -41.25 8.24
CA ASP A 45 -38.49 -41.55 9.65
C ASP A 45 -38.02 -40.35 10.47
N GLU A 46 -38.92 -39.83 11.31
CA GLU A 46 -38.73 -38.63 12.12
C GLU A 46 -37.71 -38.94 13.22
N MET A 47 -36.43 -38.68 12.92
CA MET A 47 -35.40 -38.64 13.95
C MET A 47 -35.66 -37.41 14.80
N ASP A 48 -36.14 -37.61 16.03
CA ASP A 48 -36.23 -36.57 17.05
C ASP A 48 -34.81 -36.06 17.34
N VAL A 49 -34.45 -34.98 16.66
CA VAL A 49 -33.22 -34.22 16.89
C VAL A 49 -33.38 -33.65 18.29
N LEU A 50 -32.74 -34.30 19.27
CA LEU A 50 -32.50 -33.70 20.57
C LEU A 50 -31.90 -32.30 20.32
N VAL A 51 -32.75 -31.29 20.53
CA VAL A 51 -32.45 -29.88 20.36
C VAL A 51 -31.30 -29.52 21.29
N THR A 52 -30.06 -29.60 20.81
CA THR A 52 -29.01 -28.72 21.33
C THR A 52 -29.35 -27.32 20.84
N GLN A 53 -29.76 -26.49 21.79
CA GLN A 53 -30.36 -25.19 21.59
C GLN A 53 -29.52 -24.31 20.63
N PRO A 54 -30.04 -23.92 19.45
CA PRO A 54 -29.31 -23.08 18.47
C PRO A 54 -28.95 -21.68 19.01
N GLN A 55 -29.55 -21.27 20.13
CA GLN A 55 -29.31 -19.99 20.77
C GLN A 55 -27.89 -19.87 21.35
N SER A 56 -27.35 -20.92 21.98
CA SER A 56 -26.00 -20.85 22.60
C SER A 56 -24.87 -20.85 21.56
N LEU A 57 -25.10 -21.44 20.38
CA LEU A 57 -24.14 -21.44 19.28
C LEU A 57 -24.08 -20.06 18.61
N ASN A 58 -25.23 -19.42 18.39
CA ASN A 58 -25.28 -18.07 17.81
C ASN A 58 -24.66 -17.02 18.73
N GLU A 59 -24.82 -17.16 20.04
CA GLU A 59 -24.13 -16.32 21.02
C GLU A 59 -22.62 -16.49 20.91
N GLN A 60 -22.11 -17.73 20.93
CA GLN A 60 -20.66 -18.01 20.81
C GLN A 60 -20.06 -17.47 19.50
N ILE A 61 -20.77 -17.62 18.38
CA ILE A 61 -20.35 -17.08 17.08
C ILE A 61 -20.30 -15.54 17.14
N SER A 62 -21.32 -14.92 17.73
CA SER A 62 -21.38 -13.45 17.86
C SER A 62 -20.25 -12.90 18.73
N THR A 63 -19.92 -13.58 19.83
CA THR A 63 -18.79 -13.22 20.69
C THR A 63 -17.47 -13.34 19.93
N SER A 64 -17.25 -14.46 19.24
CA SER A 64 -16.04 -14.69 18.43
C SER A 64 -15.87 -13.61 17.33
N ILE A 65 -16.94 -13.26 16.61
CA ILE A 65 -16.90 -12.19 15.61
C ILE A 65 -16.58 -10.84 16.24
N THR A 66 -17.16 -10.54 17.42
CA THR A 66 -16.90 -9.30 18.14
C THR A 66 -15.45 -9.21 18.59
N ASP A 67 -14.89 -10.29 19.12
CA ASP A 67 -13.49 -10.36 19.54
C ASP A 67 -12.54 -10.14 18.36
N VAL A 68 -12.81 -10.78 17.22
CA VAL A 68 -12.05 -10.57 15.98
C VAL A 68 -12.16 -9.13 15.50
N ALA A 69 -13.34 -8.53 15.56
CA ALA A 69 -13.56 -7.14 15.14
C ALA A 69 -12.81 -6.14 16.04
N ILE A 70 -12.82 -6.35 17.36
CA ILE A 70 -12.06 -5.54 18.32
C ILE A 70 -10.56 -5.66 18.03
N PHE A 71 -10.05 -6.89 17.94
CA PHE A 71 -8.64 -7.15 17.68
C PHE A 71 -8.18 -6.51 16.35
N LEU A 72 -8.99 -6.64 15.29
CA LEU A 72 -8.71 -6.01 14.01
C LEU A 72 -8.71 -4.47 14.13
N GLY A 73 -9.70 -3.91 14.83
CA GLY A 73 -9.79 -2.47 15.08
C GLY A 73 -8.56 -1.91 15.81
N GLU A 74 -8.07 -2.60 16.84
CA GLU A 74 -6.86 -2.22 17.58
C GLU A 74 -5.60 -2.25 16.71
N ASN A 75 -5.45 -3.29 15.88
CA ASN A 75 -4.32 -3.38 14.94
C ASN A 75 -4.36 -2.27 13.89
N ILE A 76 -5.53 -2.00 13.30
CA ILE A 76 -5.71 -0.91 12.33
C ILE A 76 -5.39 0.44 12.97
N GLN A 77 -5.87 0.69 14.19
CA GLN A 77 -5.57 1.92 14.92
C GLN A 77 -4.06 2.08 15.15
N THR A 78 -3.40 1.00 15.57
CA THR A 78 -1.95 1.00 15.82
C THR A 78 -1.15 1.31 14.56
N VAL A 79 -1.45 0.63 13.46
CA VAL A 79 -0.82 0.89 12.15
C VAL A 79 -1.11 2.31 11.67
N GLY A 80 -2.36 2.78 11.81
CA GLY A 80 -2.76 4.13 11.45
C GLY A 80 -1.99 5.22 12.20
N LEU A 81 -1.75 5.03 13.50
CA LEU A 81 -0.92 5.94 14.31
C LEU A 81 0.54 5.93 13.86
N GLY A 82 1.10 4.76 13.57
CA GLY A 82 2.46 4.61 13.05
C GLY A 82 2.66 5.34 11.72
N LEU A 83 1.72 5.16 10.78
CA LEU A 83 1.74 5.84 9.49
C LEU A 83 1.57 7.36 9.63
N SER A 84 0.62 7.80 10.45
CA SER A 84 0.40 9.25 10.69
C SER A 84 1.66 9.91 11.24
N ARG A 85 2.33 9.24 12.19
CA ARG A 85 3.60 9.69 12.75
C ARG A 85 4.71 9.71 11.69
N SER A 86 4.81 8.67 10.85
CA SER A 86 5.80 8.57 9.76
C SER A 86 5.64 9.72 8.76
N ILE A 87 4.42 9.98 8.30
CA ILE A 87 4.12 11.07 7.36
C ILE A 87 4.43 12.43 7.98
N ALA A 88 4.10 12.63 9.27
CA ALA A 88 4.44 13.86 9.97
C ALA A 88 5.96 14.07 10.03
N PHE A 89 6.75 13.03 10.30
CA PHE A 89 8.21 13.12 10.30
C PHE A 89 8.78 13.38 8.90
N GLU A 90 8.29 12.70 7.87
CA GLU A 90 8.72 12.90 6.48
C GLU A 90 8.53 14.36 6.06
N LYS A 91 7.37 14.93 6.37
CA LYS A 91 7.09 16.35 6.09
C LYS A 91 8.08 17.29 6.78
N VAL A 92 8.40 17.05 8.06
CA VAL A 92 9.37 17.86 8.81
C VAL A 92 10.78 17.74 8.24
N ILE A 93 11.18 16.53 7.82
CA ILE A 93 12.46 16.28 7.14
C ILE A 93 12.52 17.08 5.84
N GLN A 94 11.49 17.00 5.00
CA GLN A 94 11.44 17.71 3.73
C GLN A 94 11.50 19.24 3.91
N GLU A 95 10.74 19.79 4.86
CA GLU A 95 10.77 21.23 5.17
C GLU A 95 12.15 21.68 5.68
N SER A 96 12.82 20.85 6.48
CA SER A 96 14.15 21.15 7.01
C SER A 96 15.22 21.08 5.91
N ALA A 97 15.13 20.10 5.00
CA ALA A 97 16.01 19.99 3.85
C ALA A 97 15.86 21.21 2.92
N GLN A 98 14.64 21.68 2.69
CA GLN A 98 14.40 22.87 1.89
C GLN A 98 14.98 24.13 2.54
N LYS A 99 14.79 24.32 3.85
CA LYS A 99 15.39 25.45 4.59
C LYS A 99 16.92 25.41 4.55
N LEU A 100 17.50 24.22 4.66
CA LEU A 100 18.94 24.03 4.58
C LEU A 100 19.48 24.38 3.18
N TYR A 101 18.83 23.86 2.13
CA TYR A 101 19.20 24.20 0.75
C TYR A 101 19.14 25.71 0.50
N GLN A 102 18.09 26.37 0.99
CA GLN A 102 17.96 27.82 0.91
C GLN A 102 19.12 28.55 1.62
N ALA A 103 19.49 28.12 2.83
CA ALA A 103 20.61 28.71 3.56
C ALA A 103 21.96 28.49 2.83
N LEU A 104 22.16 27.32 2.21
CA LEU A 104 23.35 27.03 1.41
C LEU A 104 23.44 27.91 0.14
N CYS A 105 22.31 28.33 -0.41
CA CYS A 105 22.27 29.28 -1.53
C CYS A 105 22.75 30.70 -1.14
N GLU A 106 22.64 31.06 0.13
CA GLU A 106 23.08 32.37 0.65
C GLU A 106 24.58 32.40 1.00
N VAL A 107 25.24 31.24 1.05
CA VAL A 107 26.68 31.15 1.32
C VAL A 107 27.48 31.57 0.09
N GLU A 108 28.22 32.67 0.22
CA GLU A 108 29.08 33.19 -0.86
C GLU A 108 30.25 32.24 -1.15
N GLY A 109 30.54 32.04 -2.44
CA GLY A 109 31.62 31.15 -2.90
C GLY A 109 31.25 29.68 -3.05
N LEU A 110 30.06 29.26 -2.62
CA LEU A 110 29.58 27.88 -2.75
C LEU A 110 28.88 27.68 -4.11
N ASN A 111 29.40 26.76 -4.92
CA ASN A 111 28.80 26.43 -6.22
C ASN A 111 27.70 25.36 -6.10
N GLU A 112 26.90 25.17 -7.15
CA GLU A 112 25.76 24.25 -7.17
C GLU A 112 26.15 22.81 -6.77
N ASP A 113 27.25 22.29 -7.31
CA ASP A 113 27.73 20.92 -7.03
C ASP A 113 28.16 20.76 -5.57
N GLU A 114 28.78 21.79 -4.99
CA GLU A 114 29.15 21.83 -3.57
C GLU A 114 27.90 21.88 -2.68
N ARG A 115 26.85 22.61 -3.08
CA ARG A 115 25.56 22.64 -2.36
C ARG A 115 24.94 21.25 -2.35
N TYR A 116 24.86 20.57 -3.49
CA TYR A 116 24.33 19.20 -3.55
C TYR A 116 25.19 18.21 -2.76
N ARG A 117 26.52 18.34 -2.80
CA ARG A 117 27.44 17.50 -2.01
C ARG A 117 27.30 17.73 -0.50
N ALA A 118 27.06 18.96 -0.06
CA ALA A 118 26.80 19.27 1.34
C ALA A 118 25.42 18.75 1.79
N LEU A 119 24.40 18.95 0.94
CA LEU A 119 23.05 18.47 1.19
C LEU A 119 23.00 16.94 1.27
N SER A 120 23.67 16.22 0.35
CA SER A 120 23.66 14.76 0.31
C SER A 120 24.29 14.15 1.56
N LYS A 121 25.39 14.71 2.07
CA LYS A 121 26.05 14.25 3.31
C LYS A 121 25.15 14.34 4.55
N ILE A 122 24.19 15.28 4.56
CA ILE A 122 23.25 15.46 5.67
C ILE A 122 21.98 14.61 5.45
N LEU A 123 21.55 14.46 4.19
CA LEU A 123 20.39 13.65 3.79
C LEU A 123 20.60 12.14 3.93
N ASP A 124 21.85 11.65 3.93
CA ASP A 124 22.16 10.23 4.18
C ASP A 124 21.82 9.80 5.62
N HIS A 125 21.55 10.76 6.52
CA HIS A 125 21.21 10.53 7.93
C HIS A 125 19.98 11.37 8.37
N PRO A 126 18.77 11.08 7.87
CA PRO A 126 17.59 11.92 8.09
C PRO A 126 17.22 12.11 9.57
N MET A 127 17.48 11.13 10.43
CA MET A 127 17.29 11.27 11.88
C MET A 127 18.27 12.27 12.53
N GLN A 128 19.50 12.38 12.02
CA GLN A 128 20.46 13.36 12.53
C GLN A 128 20.07 14.79 12.14
N MET A 129 19.49 14.98 10.96
CA MET A 129 18.93 16.27 10.55
C MET A 129 17.81 16.72 11.50
N LEU A 130 16.89 15.83 11.88
CA LEU A 130 15.84 16.13 12.86
C LEU A 130 16.40 16.53 14.23
N ILE A 131 17.43 15.83 14.71
CA ILE A 131 18.11 16.16 15.97
C ILE A 131 18.77 17.54 15.87
N PHE A 132 19.52 17.81 14.80
CA PHE A 132 20.18 19.10 14.57
C PHE A 132 19.19 20.26 14.56
N PHE A 133 18.07 20.14 13.84
CA PHE A 133 17.06 21.20 13.78
C PHE A 133 16.24 21.37 15.07
N SER A 134 16.24 20.36 15.94
CA SER A 134 15.64 20.44 17.28
C SER A 134 16.51 21.19 18.29
N LEU A 135 17.79 21.45 17.99
CA LEU A 135 18.68 22.24 18.84
C LEU A 135 18.41 23.74 18.72
N LEU A 136 18.68 24.49 19.80
CA LEU A 136 18.64 25.96 19.77
C LEU A 136 19.63 26.50 18.73
N SER A 137 19.25 27.58 18.04
CA SER A 137 20.09 28.19 16.98
C SER A 137 21.48 28.59 17.45
N SER A 138 21.64 28.97 18.73
CA SER A 138 22.95 29.27 19.32
C SER A 138 23.88 28.06 19.39
N VAL A 139 23.33 26.86 19.60
CA VAL A 139 24.11 25.61 19.71
C VAL A 139 24.49 25.07 18.33
N ARG A 140 23.70 25.36 17.30
CA ARG A 140 23.97 24.95 15.91
C ARG A 140 25.18 25.63 15.27
N LEU A 141 25.57 26.81 15.77
CA LEU A 141 26.70 27.60 15.25
C LEU A 141 28.06 27.15 15.81
N GLU A 142 28.08 26.30 16.84
CA GLU A 142 29.30 25.76 17.45
C GLU A 142 29.76 24.42 16.83
N TRP A 143 29.06 23.94 15.80
CA TRP A 143 29.27 22.65 15.12
C TRP A 143 29.94 22.80 13.75
#